data_AF-A0A527YCK4-F1
#
_entry.id   AF-A0A527YCK4-F1
#
_cell.length_a   1.000
_cell.length_b   1.000
_cell.length_c   1.000
_cell.angle_alpha   90.00
_cell.angle_beta   90.00
_cell.angle_gamma   90.00
#
_symmetry.space_group_name_H-M   'P 1'
#
loop_
_entity.id
_entity.type
_entity.pdbx_description
1 polymer ?
#
loop_
_entity_poly.entity_id
_entity_poly.type
_entity_poly.pdbx_seq_one_letter_code
_entity_poly.pdbx_strand_id
1 'polypeptide(L)' 'AECGCTLEFVAVADGVALLNRVRLEGAATKADVVLGLDTNLTAEAKATGLFSPHGAVIDAKVPGGWSDDIFVPFDYG' A
#
# COMPACT_ATOMS: atom_id res chain seq x y z
N ALA A 1 18.78 0.18 0.83
CA ALA A 1 18.37 1.40 1.55
C ALA A 1 18.53 1.11 3.02
N GLU A 2 19.32 1.91 3.74
CA GLU A 2 19.44 1.81 5.20
C GLU A 2 18.73 3.02 5.78
N CYS A 3 17.62 2.79 6.48
CA CYS A 3 17.07 3.77 7.39
C CYS A 3 17.69 3.53 8.77
N GLY A 4 17.78 4.57 9.60
CA GLY A 4 18.03 4.42 11.04
C GLY A 4 16.80 3.86 11.78
N CYS A 5 16.08 2.93 11.17
CA CYS A 5 14.80 2.41 11.64
C CYS A 5 14.78 0.88 11.60
N THR A 6 14.02 0.28 12.52
CA THR A 6 13.75 -1.16 12.50
C THR A 6 12.51 -1.40 11.66
N LEU A 7 12.64 -2.22 10.62
CA LEU A 7 11.51 -2.61 9.78
C LEU A 7 10.93 -3.94 10.29
N GLU A 8 9.66 -3.93 10.69
CA GLU A 8 8.92 -5.13 11.11
C GLU A 8 8.01 -5.60 9.98
N PHE A 9 8.26 -6.79 9.46
CA PHE A 9 7.40 -7.42 8.46
C PHE A 9 6.36 -8.31 9.14
N VAL A 10 5.08 -7.98 8.95
CA VAL A 10 3.96 -8.79 9.43
C VAL A 10 3.28 -9.44 8.22
N ALA A 11 3.50 -10.75 8.05
CA ALA A 11 2.95 -11.49 6.93
C ALA A 11 1.42 -11.65 7.04
N VAL A 12 0.74 -11.48 5.91
CA VAL A 12 -0.69 -11.76 5.72
C VAL A 12 -0.81 -12.66 4.49
N ALA A 13 -1.90 -13.44 4.39
CA ALA A 13 -2.04 -14.50 3.38
C ALA A 13 -2.05 -13.98 1.93
N ASP A 14 -2.82 -12.93 1.65
CA ASP A 14 -2.97 -12.34 0.31
C ASP A 14 -3.44 -10.86 0.40
N GLY A 15 -3.47 -10.17 -0.75
CA GLY A 15 -3.84 -8.75 -0.82
C GLY A 15 -5.29 -8.46 -0.38
N VAL A 16 -6.23 -9.39 -0.62
CA VAL A 16 -7.63 -9.24 -0.19
C VAL A 16 -7.74 -9.37 1.32
N ALA A 17 -7.09 -10.39 1.89
CA ALA A 17 -6.99 -10.58 3.33
C ALA A 17 -6.32 -9.39 4.02
N LEU A 18 -5.30 -8.81 3.38
CA LEU A 18 -4.63 -7.60 3.85
C LEU A 18 -5.61 -6.42 3.91
N LEU A 19 -6.29 -6.10 2.80
CA LEU A 19 -7.26 -4.99 2.78
C LEU A 19 -8.39 -5.19 3.78
N ASN A 20 -8.92 -6.41 3.90
CA ASN A 20 -9.97 -6.72 4.87
C ASN A 20 -9.50 -6.55 6.31
N ARG A 21 -8.27 -6.97 6.63
CA ARG A 21 -7.69 -6.76 7.95
C ARG A 21 -7.59 -5.27 8.28
N VAL A 22 -7.04 -4.46 7.36
CA VAL A 22 -6.90 -3.00 7.56
C VAL A 22 -8.27 -2.34 7.77
N ARG A 23 -9.31 -2.78 7.04
CA ARG A 23 -10.68 -2.28 7.23
C ARG A 23 -11.27 -2.63 8.59
N LEU A 24 -11.05 -3.85 9.06
CA LEU A 24 -11.53 -4.30 10.37
C LEU A 24 -10.80 -3.59 11.51
N GLU A 25 -9.49 -3.35 11.36
CA GLU A 25 -8.69 -2.60 12.33
C GLU A 25 -8.99 -1.09 12.31
N GLY A 26 -9.27 -0.52 11.13
CA GLY A 26 -9.57 0.89 10.94
C GLY A 26 -8.46 1.79 11.49
N ALA A 27 -8.83 2.85 12.21
CA ALA A 27 -7.88 3.77 12.85
C ALA A 27 -7.04 3.13 13.98
N ALA A 28 -7.39 1.92 14.43
CA ALA A 28 -6.62 1.18 15.43
C ALA A 28 -5.56 0.27 14.81
N THR A 29 -5.42 0.27 13.48
CA THR A 29 -4.35 -0.47 12.81
C THR A 29 -2.98 -0.02 13.31
N LYS A 30 -2.08 -0.98 13.47
CA LYS A 30 -0.66 -0.72 13.76
C LYS A 30 0.19 -0.66 12.49
N ALA A 31 -0.43 -0.87 11.32
CA ALA A 31 0.29 -0.87 10.06
C ALA A 31 0.61 0.57 9.65
N ASP A 32 1.91 0.89 9.59
CA ASP A 32 2.38 2.15 9.00
C ASP A 32 2.39 2.08 7.47
N VAL A 33 2.67 0.89 6.92
CA VAL A 33 2.75 0.62 5.48
C VAL A 33 2.00 -0.66 5.16
N VAL A 34 1.19 -0.60 4.10
CA VAL A 34 0.50 -1.73 3.50
C VAL A 34 1.17 -2.06 2.18
N LEU A 35 1.86 -3.19 2.12
CA LEU A 35 2.57 -3.67 0.93
C LEU A 35 1.94 -4.98 0.44
N GLY A 36 1.55 -5.02 -0.84
CA GLY A 36 0.96 -6.21 -1.47
C GLY A 36 -0.48 -6.06 -1.96
N LEU A 37 -1.03 -4.84 -1.99
CA LEU A 37 -2.26 -4.58 -2.74
C LEU A 37 -1.95 -4.56 -4.23
N ASP A 38 -2.78 -5.25 -5.02
CA ASP A 38 -2.74 -5.15 -6.48
C ASP A 38 -3.63 -4.00 -6.99
N THR A 39 -3.49 -3.70 -8.28
CA THR A 39 -4.21 -2.60 -8.94
C THR A 39 -5.73 -2.72 -8.85
N ASN A 40 -6.29 -3.95 -8.80
CA ASN A 40 -7.73 -4.17 -8.71
C ASN A 40 -8.30 -3.77 -7.35
N LEU A 41 -7.47 -3.77 -6.31
CA LEU A 41 -7.87 -3.41 -4.94
C LEU A 41 -7.75 -1.91 -4.64
N THR A 42 -7.02 -1.15 -5.47
CA THR A 42 -6.71 0.26 -5.20
C THR A 42 -7.96 1.15 -5.08
N ALA A 43 -8.95 0.97 -5.94
CA ALA A 43 -10.21 1.73 -5.87
C ALA A 43 -10.97 1.46 -4.57
N GLU A 44 -11.05 0.20 -4.18
CA GLU A 44 -11.71 -0.25 -2.96
C GLU A 44 -10.98 0.20 -1.69
N ALA A 45 -9.65 0.19 -1.74
CA ALA A 45 -8.77 0.67 -0.69
C ALA A 45 -8.89 2.19 -0.51
N LYS A 46 -8.91 2.96 -1.60
CA LYS A 46 -9.18 4.41 -1.59
C LYS A 46 -10.51 4.76 -0.94
N ALA A 47 -11.57 4.03 -1.29
CA ALA A 47 -12.91 4.26 -0.75
C ALA A 47 -12.99 4.07 0.78
N THR A 48 -12.03 3.38 1.40
CA THR A 48 -11.99 3.24 2.87
C THR A 48 -11.63 4.54 3.59
N GLY A 49 -10.93 5.47 2.94
CA GLY A 49 -10.37 6.65 3.58
C GLY A 49 -9.26 6.36 4.60
N LEU A 50 -8.74 5.13 4.64
CA LEU A 50 -7.68 4.71 5.58
C LEU A 50 -6.25 4.95 5.04
N PHE A 51 -6.12 5.29 3.76
CA PHE A 51 -4.84 5.52 3.10
C PHE A 51 -4.64 7.01 2.84
N SER A 52 -3.40 7.48 3.00
CA SER A 52 -2.99 8.86 2.75
C SER A 52 -2.17 8.99 1.47
N PRO A 53 -2.05 10.20 0.90
CA PRO A 53 -1.16 10.43 -0.23
C PRO A 53 0.29 10.04 0.09
N HIS A 54 0.95 9.37 -0.86
CA HIS A 54 2.32 8.85 -0.69
C HIS A 54 3.42 9.93 -0.78
N GLY A 55 3.07 11.13 -1.24
CA GLY A 55 4.00 12.25 -1.40
C GLY A 55 4.78 12.21 -2.71
N ALA A 56 6.07 12.52 -2.66
CA ALA A 56 6.92 12.54 -3.85
C ALA A 56 7.47 11.14 -4.13
N VAL A 57 6.93 10.49 -5.16
CA VAL A 57 7.51 9.25 -5.71
C VAL A 57 8.53 9.61 -6.78
N ILE A 58 9.71 9.02 -6.67
CA ILE A 58 10.76 9.15 -7.67
C ILE A 58 10.59 8.02 -8.68
N ASP A 59 10.07 8.36 -9.86
CA ASP A 59 10.27 7.60 -11.11
C ASP A 59 9.73 6.15 -11.13
N ALA A 60 8.43 5.95 -10.82
CA ALA A 60 7.76 4.66 -10.99
C ALA A 60 7.62 4.30 -12.47
N LYS A 61 8.41 3.33 -12.94
CA LYS A 61 8.42 2.87 -14.35
C LYS A 61 7.58 1.61 -14.52
N VAL A 62 6.32 1.81 -14.91
CA VAL A 62 5.40 0.73 -15.32
C VAL A 62 4.87 1.00 -16.73
N PRO A 63 4.54 -0.03 -17.53
CA PRO A 63 3.88 0.16 -18.82
C PRO A 63 2.60 0.99 -18.71
N GLY A 64 2.47 2.01 -19.55
CA GLY A 64 1.36 2.97 -19.50
C GLY A 64 1.58 4.14 -18.51
N GLY A 65 2.67 4.12 -17.74
CA GLY A 65 2.97 5.13 -16.73
C GLY A 65 2.14 4.94 -15.45
N TRP A 66 2.43 5.75 -14.43
CA TRP A 66 1.72 5.74 -13.15
C TRP A 66 1.45 7.15 -12.65
N SER A 67 0.23 7.39 -12.16
CA SER A 67 -0.21 8.71 -11.70
C SER A 67 -1.12 8.66 -10.48
N ASP A 68 -1.14 7.55 -9.74
CA ASP A 68 -1.91 7.46 -8.49
C ASP A 68 -1.19 8.27 -7.39
N ASP A 69 -1.95 9.00 -6.59
CA ASP A 69 -1.48 9.88 -5.52
C ASP A 69 -1.36 9.19 -4.15
N ILE A 70 -1.97 8.00 -4.00
CA ILE A 70 -2.04 7.23 -2.76
C ILE A 70 -1.19 5.96 -2.86
N PHE A 71 -1.23 5.25 -3.98
CA PHE A 71 -0.52 3.99 -4.16
C PHE A 71 0.74 4.14 -5.01
N VAL A 72 1.79 3.41 -4.62
CA VAL A 72 3.07 3.36 -5.32
C VAL A 72 3.31 1.93 -5.82
N PRO A 73 3.58 1.72 -7.12
CA PRO A 73 3.98 0.41 -7.63
C PRO A 73 5.36 0.07 -7.09
N PHE A 74 5.52 -1.15 -6.58
CA PHE A 74 6.83 -1.67 -6.15
C PHE A 74 7.31 -2.82 -7.05
N ASP A 75 6.42 -3.44 -7.82
CA ASP A 75 6.70 -4.53 -8.74
C ASP A 75 5.72 -4.49 -9.94
N TYR A 76 6.12 -5.08 -11.06
CA TYR A 76 5.34 -5.25 -12.28
C TYR A 76 5.79 -6.52 -13.00
N GLY A 77 4.91 -7.54 -13.06
CA GLY A 77 5.19 -8.83 -13.71
C GLY A 77 4.13 -9.89 -13.45
#